data_AF-A0AAN9XTA7-F1
#
_entry.id   AF-A0AAN9XTA7-F1
#
_cell.length_a   1.000
_cell.length_b   1.000
_cell.length_c   1.000
_cell.angle_alpha   90.00
_cell.angle_beta   90.00
_cell.angle_gamma   90.00
#
_symmetry.space_group_name_H-M   'P 1'
#
loop_
_entity.id
_entity.type
_entity.pdbx_description
1 polymer ?
#
loop_
_entity_poly.entity_id
_entity_poly.type
_entity_poly.pdbx_seq_one_letter_code
_entity_poly.pdbx_strand_id
1 'polypeptide(L)'
;MGGDIDSKRSTSGYLIKFAGELWLGNLSCKKTELFSSTMATLQCNFYSLALNKPCYPRRRRPLLQPFSSSTRFVSSNLICTSSTSSASTSRWGCAVSAVVSEENAVDSSFSAADVFKLTYLEGNSWIWKVGGTNILVDPVLVGNLDFGIPWLYDAAKKVLNKFQLSDLPEINCLLITQSLDDHCHLKTLKPFSQKFPNIRVISTPNAKGLLDPLFRNVTYLEPGQSSDIETSDGSKISVKATAGPVLGPPWQRPENGYLVRSPKGQLSLYYEPHCVYNQSFIEKEKADIVVTPVIKQLLPNFTLVSGQEDAVKLAKLLQAKFIVPMQNGDLDSKGLLASLVSGEGTIESFKELLSKELPYAKVIEPTPGVPVEI
;
A
#
# COMPACT_ATOMS: atom_id res chain seq x y z
N MET A 1 3.26 36.94 -20.22
CA MET A 1 2.80 35.78 -21.02
C MET A 1 3.89 34.72 -20.97
N GLY A 2 3.74 33.70 -20.15
CA GLY A 2 4.80 32.72 -19.91
C GLY A 2 4.46 31.89 -18.68
N GLY A 3 3.42 31.09 -18.77
CA GLY A 3 2.91 30.30 -17.64
C GLY A 3 1.77 29.43 -18.11
N ASP A 4 2.06 28.46 -18.99
CA ASP A 4 1.09 27.39 -19.30
C ASP A 4 1.70 26.16 -20.01
N ILE A 5 3.03 26.05 -20.06
CA ILE A 5 3.71 24.97 -20.80
C ILE A 5 4.16 23.83 -19.87
N ASP A 6 4.43 24.09 -18.59
CA ASP A 6 4.86 23.05 -17.63
C ASP A 6 3.71 22.19 -17.07
N SER A 7 2.51 22.76 -16.91
CA SER A 7 1.32 22.02 -16.45
C SER A 7 0.89 20.91 -17.42
N LYS A 8 1.03 21.16 -18.74
CA LYS A 8 0.69 20.21 -19.80
C LYS A 8 1.74 19.10 -19.99
N ARG A 9 3.03 19.37 -19.71
CA ARG A 9 4.08 18.33 -19.72
C ARG A 9 3.93 17.37 -18.56
N SER A 10 3.56 17.86 -17.38
CA SER A 10 3.30 17.02 -16.20
C SER A 10 2.12 16.07 -16.46
N THR A 11 0.96 16.58 -16.84
CA THR A 11 -0.25 15.77 -17.09
C THR A 11 -0.09 14.74 -18.21
N SER A 12 0.69 15.05 -19.26
CA SER A 12 0.99 14.09 -20.33
C SER A 12 1.92 12.95 -19.87
N GLY A 13 2.84 13.19 -18.93
CA GLY A 13 3.69 12.15 -18.34
C GLY A 13 2.89 11.20 -17.44
N TYR A 14 1.94 11.72 -16.67
CA TYR A 14 1.06 10.94 -15.80
C TYR A 14 0.07 10.06 -16.58
N LEU A 15 -0.53 10.57 -17.66
CA LEU A 15 -1.39 9.77 -18.55
C LEU A 15 -0.63 8.63 -19.22
N ILE A 16 0.65 8.81 -19.56
CA ILE A 16 1.51 7.74 -20.11
C ILE A 16 1.91 6.75 -19.02
N LYS A 17 2.09 7.18 -17.76
CA LYS A 17 2.37 6.29 -16.63
C LYS A 17 1.15 5.42 -16.29
N PHE A 18 -0.01 6.05 -16.12
CA PHE A 18 -1.28 5.39 -15.83
C PHE A 18 -1.77 4.50 -17.00
N ALA A 19 -1.66 4.97 -18.24
CA ALA A 19 -1.96 4.14 -19.40
C ALA A 19 -0.91 3.05 -19.62
N GLY A 20 0.37 3.31 -19.35
CA GLY A 20 1.44 2.31 -19.40
C GLY A 20 1.25 1.20 -18.36
N GLU A 21 0.82 1.56 -17.15
CA GLU A 21 0.45 0.64 -16.06
C GLU A 21 -0.71 -0.30 -16.48
N LEU A 22 -1.71 0.22 -17.20
CA LEU A 22 -2.81 -0.59 -17.76
C LEU A 22 -2.47 -1.37 -19.03
N TRP A 23 -1.57 -0.85 -19.88
CA TRP A 23 -1.32 -1.43 -21.21
C TRP A 23 -0.17 -2.46 -21.21
N LEU A 24 0.84 -2.32 -20.35
CA LEU A 24 2.00 -3.21 -20.31
C LEU A 24 1.78 -4.48 -19.49
N GLY A 25 0.85 -4.48 -18.53
CA GLY A 25 0.38 -5.72 -17.90
C GLY A 25 -0.14 -6.76 -18.91
N ASN A 26 -0.62 -6.28 -20.07
CA ASN A 26 -1.18 -7.08 -21.16
C ASN A 26 -0.13 -7.93 -21.91
N LEU A 27 1.15 -7.55 -21.83
CA LEU A 27 2.28 -8.28 -22.44
C LEU A 27 2.98 -9.22 -21.46
N SER A 28 2.99 -8.90 -20.16
CA SER A 28 3.63 -9.73 -19.14
C SER A 28 2.80 -10.98 -18.81
N CYS A 29 1.47 -10.85 -18.73
CA CYS A 29 0.58 -11.97 -18.40
C CYS A 29 0.51 -13.06 -19.49
N LYS A 30 0.88 -12.73 -20.74
CA LYS A 30 0.89 -13.70 -21.86
C LYS A 30 2.19 -14.48 -22.02
N LYS A 31 3.26 -14.18 -21.27
CA LYS A 31 4.57 -14.82 -21.47
C LYS A 31 4.93 -15.89 -20.43
N THR A 32 4.19 -16.01 -19.33
CA THR A 32 4.47 -16.99 -18.26
C THR A 32 3.73 -18.33 -18.40
N GLU A 33 2.90 -18.53 -19.43
CA GLU A 33 2.17 -19.80 -19.65
C GLU A 33 2.71 -20.68 -20.80
N LEU A 34 3.86 -20.38 -21.40
CA LEU A 34 4.40 -21.21 -22.48
C LEU A 34 5.92 -21.39 -22.39
N PHE A 35 6.43 -22.06 -21.36
CA PHE A 35 7.71 -22.77 -21.46
C PHE A 35 7.75 -23.98 -20.51
N SER A 36 7.17 -25.09 -20.96
CA SER A 36 7.56 -26.44 -20.56
C SER A 36 7.18 -27.42 -21.66
N SER A 37 8.11 -27.73 -22.56
CA SER A 37 8.54 -29.10 -22.86
C SER A 37 9.42 -29.17 -24.11
N THR A 38 10.45 -30.02 -24.00
CA THR A 38 11.13 -30.82 -25.03
C THR A 38 11.94 -30.15 -26.16
N MET A 39 13.21 -30.52 -26.16
CA MET A 39 14.13 -30.47 -27.30
C MET A 39 13.59 -31.24 -28.51
N ALA A 40 13.70 -30.62 -29.69
CA ALA A 40 14.04 -31.30 -30.94
C ALA A 40 14.55 -30.26 -31.95
N THR A 41 15.79 -30.44 -32.39
CA THR A 41 16.39 -29.84 -33.59
C THR A 41 15.55 -30.16 -34.83
N LEU A 42 15.26 -29.17 -35.68
CA LEU A 42 15.09 -29.34 -37.13
C LEU A 42 15.16 -28.01 -37.89
N GLN A 43 15.69 -28.13 -39.11
CA GLN A 43 16.16 -27.13 -40.06
C GLN A 43 15.15 -26.04 -40.46
N CYS A 44 15.63 -24.81 -40.64
CA CYS A 44 14.93 -23.77 -41.40
C CYS A 44 15.20 -23.94 -42.90
N ASN A 45 14.12 -24.04 -43.70
CA ASN A 45 14.12 -23.73 -45.12
C ASN A 45 13.13 -22.59 -45.38
N PHE A 46 13.57 -21.63 -46.18
CA PHE A 46 12.82 -20.53 -46.77
C PHE A 46 11.58 -21.03 -47.53
N TYR A 47 10.51 -20.22 -47.58
CA TYR A 47 9.88 -19.71 -48.83
C TYR A 47 8.71 -18.75 -48.51
N SER A 48 8.70 -17.63 -49.23
CA SER A 48 7.59 -16.67 -49.37
C SER A 48 6.30 -17.33 -49.87
N LEU A 49 5.15 -16.69 -49.60
CA LEU A 49 4.12 -16.43 -50.63
C LEU A 49 3.07 -15.42 -50.13
N ALA A 50 2.87 -14.39 -50.95
CA ALA A 50 1.75 -13.46 -50.90
C ALA A 50 0.51 -14.07 -51.57
N LEU A 51 -0.69 -13.55 -51.27
CA LEU A 51 -1.66 -13.02 -52.27
C LEU A 51 -3.07 -12.73 -51.66
N ASN A 52 -3.50 -11.50 -51.93
CA ASN A 52 -4.81 -11.02 -52.40
C ASN A 52 -6.14 -11.10 -51.59
N LYS A 53 -6.77 -9.91 -51.56
CA LYS A 53 -8.16 -9.56 -51.21
C LYS A 53 -9.16 -10.07 -52.28
N PRO A 54 -10.49 -9.95 -52.07
CA PRO A 54 -11.19 -8.72 -52.49
C PRO A 54 -12.31 -8.23 -51.53
N CYS A 55 -12.75 -6.99 -51.79
CA CYS A 55 -13.77 -6.21 -51.06
C CYS A 55 -15.15 -6.20 -51.77
N TYR A 56 -16.14 -5.62 -51.04
CA TYR A 56 -17.35 -4.84 -51.46
C TYR A 56 -18.75 -5.49 -51.17
N PRO A 57 -19.89 -4.75 -51.13
CA PRO A 57 -20.29 -3.76 -50.09
C PRO A 57 -21.84 -3.68 -49.76
N ARG A 58 -22.23 -2.78 -48.82
CA ARG A 58 -23.46 -1.91 -48.73
C ARG A 58 -24.88 -2.51 -48.96
N ARG A 59 -25.94 -2.24 -48.15
CA ARG A 59 -26.69 -0.96 -47.89
C ARG A 59 -27.91 -1.28 -46.97
N ARG A 60 -28.18 -0.54 -45.88
CA ARG A 60 -29.14 0.60 -45.63
C ARG A 60 -30.65 0.30 -45.37
N ARG A 61 -31.08 0.68 -44.13
CA ARG A 61 -32.25 1.52 -43.70
C ARG A 61 -33.70 0.92 -43.72
N PRO A 62 -34.72 1.56 -43.08
CA PRO A 62 -34.80 2.28 -41.78
C PRO A 62 -36.17 2.15 -40.99
N LEU A 63 -36.22 2.80 -39.82
CA LEU A 63 -37.34 3.55 -39.18
C LEU A 63 -38.63 2.84 -38.66
N LEU A 64 -38.97 3.06 -37.38
CA LEU A 64 -40.11 3.89 -36.90
C LEU A 64 -40.35 3.75 -35.37
N GLN A 65 -40.48 4.89 -34.69
CA GLN A 65 -41.18 5.14 -33.42
C GLN A 65 -42.72 5.12 -33.67
N PRO A 66 -43.67 5.11 -32.68
CA PRO A 66 -43.72 6.13 -31.60
C PRO A 66 -44.59 5.91 -30.31
N PHE A 67 -44.61 6.98 -29.46
CA PHE A 67 -45.59 7.44 -28.45
C PHE A 67 -45.93 6.56 -27.22
N SER A 68 -45.60 6.95 -25.99
CA SER A 68 -46.25 7.93 -25.05
C SER A 68 -47.56 7.46 -24.39
N SER A 69 -47.57 7.40 -23.05
CA SER A 69 -48.67 7.91 -22.20
C SER A 69 -48.35 7.87 -20.69
N SER A 70 -48.74 8.94 -20.01
CA SER A 70 -48.63 9.24 -18.58
C SER A 70 -49.81 8.73 -17.74
N THR A 71 -49.59 8.48 -16.45
CA THR A 71 -50.52 8.70 -15.30
C THR A 71 -49.66 8.74 -14.01
N ARG A 72 -49.52 9.84 -13.26
CA ARG A 72 -50.40 10.52 -12.27
C ARG A 72 -50.69 9.76 -10.96
N PHE A 73 -50.15 10.36 -9.88
CA PHE A 73 -50.63 10.53 -8.49
C PHE A 73 -50.92 9.29 -7.62
N VAL A 74 -50.37 9.26 -6.38
CA VAL A 74 -51.05 9.64 -5.11
C VAL A 74 -50.00 9.91 -4.02
N SER A 75 -50.28 10.95 -3.24
CA SER A 75 -49.59 11.42 -2.03
C SER A 75 -50.28 10.86 -0.78
N SER A 76 -49.52 10.57 0.28
CA SER A 76 -50.05 10.54 1.65
C SER A 76 -49.00 11.00 2.67
N ASN A 77 -49.34 12.11 3.33
CA ASN A 77 -48.73 12.64 4.55
C ASN A 77 -49.13 11.80 5.78
N LEU A 78 -48.31 11.82 6.83
CA LEU A 78 -48.70 11.78 8.26
C LEU A 78 -47.46 12.19 9.09
N ILE A 79 -47.34 13.48 9.48
CA ILE A 79 -47.73 14.10 10.76
C ILE A 79 -46.83 13.70 11.95
N CYS A 80 -46.08 14.70 12.42
CA CYS A 80 -45.42 14.80 13.72
C CYS A 80 -46.35 15.48 14.74
N THR A 81 -46.29 15.06 16.00
CA THR A 81 -46.55 15.79 17.28
C THR A 81 -46.51 14.74 18.41
N SER A 82 -46.03 14.91 19.65
CA SER A 82 -45.32 15.94 20.43
C SER A 82 -45.15 15.39 21.88
N SER A 83 -44.48 16.16 22.76
CA SER A 83 -44.41 16.12 24.26
C SER A 83 -43.23 15.34 24.90
N THR A 84 -42.18 15.98 25.44
CA THR A 84 -41.96 16.59 26.80
C THR A 84 -42.12 15.57 27.93
N SER A 85 -41.30 15.43 28.99
CA SER A 85 -40.26 16.21 29.67
C SER A 85 -39.76 15.38 30.86
N SER A 86 -38.53 15.57 31.35
CA SER A 86 -38.20 15.85 32.78
C SER A 86 -36.73 15.57 33.11
N ALA A 87 -36.16 16.50 33.88
CA ALA A 87 -34.84 16.41 34.48
C ALA A 87 -34.92 15.74 35.87
N SER A 88 -33.85 15.07 36.29
CA SER A 88 -33.51 14.98 37.71
C SER A 88 -32.02 14.74 37.93
N THR A 89 -31.54 15.40 38.98
CA THR A 89 -30.19 15.49 39.53
C THR A 89 -29.75 14.23 40.28
N SER A 90 -28.45 13.96 40.37
CA SER A 90 -27.72 13.96 41.66
C SER A 90 -26.25 13.53 41.54
N ARG A 91 -25.43 14.16 42.39
CA ARG A 91 -24.00 13.94 42.66
C ARG A 91 -23.78 12.62 43.41
N TRP A 92 -22.61 12.01 43.20
CA TRP A 92 -21.62 11.50 44.20
C TRP A 92 -20.39 11.06 43.36
N GLY A 93 -19.14 11.43 43.61
CA GLY A 93 -18.47 11.76 44.87
C GLY A 93 -17.80 10.52 45.46
N CYS A 94 -16.73 10.01 44.86
CA CYS A 94 -15.78 9.13 45.55
C CYS A 94 -14.37 9.33 44.99
N ALA A 95 -13.60 10.16 45.71
CA ALA A 95 -12.15 10.20 45.60
C ALA A 95 -11.60 9.06 46.46
N VAL A 96 -10.80 8.18 45.86
CA VAL A 96 -9.98 7.22 46.60
C VAL A 96 -8.54 7.66 46.48
N SER A 97 -8.00 8.10 47.61
CA SER A 97 -6.58 8.36 47.82
C SER A 97 -5.92 7.05 48.25
N ALA A 98 -4.80 6.68 47.62
CA ALA A 98 -3.94 5.61 48.10
C ALA A 98 -2.47 5.92 47.76
N VAL A 99 -1.83 6.57 48.73
CA VAL A 99 -0.50 6.33 49.32
C VAL A 99 0.60 5.72 48.42
N VAL A 100 1.70 6.47 48.39
CA VAL A 100 3.04 6.17 47.89
C VAL A 100 3.63 4.92 48.55
N SER A 101 4.22 4.05 47.73
CA SER A 101 5.30 3.15 48.16
C SER A 101 6.47 3.36 47.21
N GLU A 102 7.49 4.08 47.69
CA GLU A 102 8.82 4.05 47.10
C GLU A 102 9.44 2.69 47.42
N GLU A 103 9.53 1.81 46.42
CA GLU A 103 10.35 0.61 46.50
C GLU A 103 11.52 0.77 45.53
N ASN A 104 12.72 0.73 46.11
CA ASN A 104 14.00 0.73 45.42
C ASN A 104 14.04 -0.36 44.34
N ALA A 105 13.79 0.02 43.09
CA ALA A 105 14.08 -0.85 41.96
C ALA A 105 15.59 -0.79 41.69
N VAL A 106 16.28 -1.81 42.21
CA VAL A 106 17.60 -2.23 41.77
C VAL A 106 17.60 -2.23 40.24
N ASP A 107 18.51 -1.44 39.69
CA ASP A 107 18.81 -1.28 38.27
C ASP A 107 19.32 -2.62 37.71
N SER A 108 18.39 -3.55 37.54
CA SER A 108 18.59 -4.74 36.77
C SER A 108 18.39 -4.31 35.33
N SER A 109 19.51 -4.10 34.63
CA SER A 109 19.56 -3.92 33.20
C SER A 109 19.10 -5.21 32.51
N PHE A 110 17.83 -5.57 32.66
CA PHE A 110 17.16 -6.43 31.70
C PHE A 110 17.23 -5.66 30.39
N SER A 111 18.11 -6.13 29.50
CA SER A 111 18.10 -5.74 28.11
C SER A 111 16.65 -5.86 27.62
N ALA A 112 15.93 -4.74 27.57
CA ALA A 112 14.56 -4.71 27.08
C ALA A 112 14.58 -5.42 25.72
N ALA A 113 13.72 -6.43 25.56
CA ALA A 113 13.62 -7.17 24.32
C ALA A 113 13.45 -6.18 23.16
N ASP A 114 13.94 -6.52 21.97
CA ASP A 114 13.59 -5.73 20.80
C ASP A 114 12.06 -5.76 20.65
N VAL A 115 11.45 -4.59 20.47
CA VAL A 115 10.00 -4.44 20.29
C VAL A 115 9.75 -3.65 19.01
N PHE A 116 8.79 -4.11 18.21
CA PHE A 116 8.24 -3.33 17.11
C PHE A 116 6.89 -2.75 17.53
N LYS A 117 6.76 -1.43 17.51
CA LYS A 117 5.48 -0.74 17.67
C LYS A 117 5.00 -0.22 16.33
N LEU A 118 3.93 -0.80 15.80
CA LEU A 118 3.40 -0.54 14.46
C LEU A 118 2.10 0.25 14.57
N THR A 119 2.01 1.38 13.88
CA THR A 119 0.79 2.18 13.79
C THR A 119 0.36 2.25 12.34
N TYR A 120 -0.77 1.64 12.02
CA TYR A 120 -1.34 1.69 10.68
C TYR A 120 -2.02 3.04 10.45
N LEU A 121 -1.72 3.70 9.33
CA LEU A 121 -2.29 5.00 8.99
C LEU A 121 -3.26 4.93 7.79
N GLU A 122 -3.79 3.75 7.44
CA GLU A 122 -4.60 3.48 6.23
C GLU A 122 -3.84 3.62 4.90
N GLY A 123 -4.33 2.92 3.86
CA GLY A 123 -3.60 2.80 2.60
C GLY A 123 -2.31 2.00 2.79
N ASN A 124 -1.21 2.49 2.22
CA ASN A 124 0.13 1.94 2.45
C ASN A 124 0.88 2.65 3.58
N SER A 125 0.25 3.61 4.28
CA SER A 125 0.94 4.47 5.24
C SER A 125 1.10 3.83 6.62
N TRP A 126 2.30 3.94 7.20
CA TRP A 126 2.61 3.43 8.54
C TRP A 126 3.56 4.34 9.32
N ILE A 127 3.50 4.25 10.66
CA ILE A 127 4.62 4.62 11.54
C ILE A 127 5.10 3.36 12.24
N TRP A 128 6.39 3.08 12.13
CA TRP A 128 7.05 2.02 12.87
C TRP A 128 8.00 2.61 13.88
N LYS A 129 7.92 2.17 15.13
CA LYS A 129 8.90 2.47 16.15
C LYS A 129 9.67 1.20 16.50
N VAL A 130 10.97 1.21 16.23
CA VAL A 130 11.90 0.10 16.46
C VAL A 130 13.21 0.68 16.99
N GLY A 131 13.78 0.11 18.06
CA GLY A 131 15.04 0.61 18.64
C GLY A 131 14.97 2.09 19.01
N GLY A 132 13.82 2.57 19.52
CA GLY A 132 13.59 3.99 19.84
C GLY A 132 13.42 4.92 18.63
N THR A 133 13.59 4.42 17.40
CA THR A 133 13.56 5.20 16.16
C THR A 133 12.19 5.15 15.51
N ASN A 134 11.63 6.30 15.15
CA ASN A 134 10.38 6.41 14.41
C ASN A 134 10.64 6.48 12.90
N ILE A 135 10.14 5.49 12.16
CA ILE A 135 10.22 5.37 10.71
C ILE A 135 8.82 5.62 10.15
N LEU A 136 8.68 6.65 9.31
CA LEU A 136 7.46 6.93 8.54
C LEU A 136 7.54 6.20 7.21
N VAL A 137 6.53 5.42 6.86
CA VAL A 137 6.52 4.58 5.65
C VAL A 137 5.38 5.00 4.74
N ASP A 138 5.68 5.23 3.46
CA ASP A 138 4.73 5.50 2.38
C ASP A 138 3.57 6.46 2.76
N PRO A 139 3.88 7.69 3.21
CA PRO A 139 2.89 8.58 3.79
C PRO A 139 1.98 9.23 2.74
N VAL A 140 0.68 8.98 2.86
CA VAL A 140 -0.41 9.68 2.18
C VAL A 140 -1.21 10.43 3.24
N LEU A 141 -0.81 11.65 3.58
CA LEU A 141 -1.34 12.40 4.75
C LEU A 141 -1.92 13.77 4.39
N VAL A 142 -1.71 14.25 3.16
CA VAL A 142 -2.18 15.56 2.70
C VAL A 142 -3.04 15.40 1.46
N GLY A 143 -4.33 15.70 1.61
CA GLY A 143 -5.33 15.54 0.56
C GLY A 143 -5.61 14.07 0.24
N ASN A 144 -6.45 13.88 -0.76
CA ASN A 144 -6.82 12.55 -1.23
C ASN A 144 -5.76 11.97 -2.18
N LEU A 145 -5.75 10.65 -2.29
CA LEU A 145 -5.02 9.91 -3.31
C LEU A 145 -5.79 9.96 -4.63
N ASP A 146 -5.23 10.60 -5.66
CA ASP A 146 -5.91 10.81 -6.94
C ASP A 146 -5.06 10.53 -8.19
N PHE A 147 -3.81 10.09 -8.02
CA PHE A 147 -2.87 9.83 -9.12
C PHE A 147 -2.74 11.02 -10.12
N GLY A 148 -3.01 12.24 -9.67
CA GLY A 148 -3.03 13.46 -10.50
C GLY A 148 -4.25 13.60 -11.42
N ILE A 149 -5.22 12.70 -11.36
CA ILE A 149 -6.43 12.71 -12.20
C ILE A 149 -7.70 12.46 -11.34
N PRO A 150 -8.16 13.47 -10.54
CA PRO A 150 -9.23 13.29 -9.55
C PRO A 150 -10.58 12.78 -10.08
N TRP A 151 -10.92 13.09 -11.34
CA TRP A 151 -12.16 12.60 -11.94
C TRP A 151 -12.10 11.10 -12.26
N LEU A 152 -10.89 10.55 -12.43
CA LEU A 152 -10.65 9.17 -12.78
C LEU A 152 -10.55 8.30 -11.52
N TYR A 153 -9.84 8.77 -10.50
CA TYR A 153 -9.75 8.17 -9.18
C TYR A 153 -9.55 9.26 -8.12
N ASP A 154 -10.26 9.16 -7.02
CA ASP A 154 -10.11 10.03 -5.85
C ASP A 154 -10.48 9.21 -4.60
N ALA A 155 -9.51 9.00 -3.70
CA ALA A 155 -9.67 8.17 -2.52
C ALA A 155 -9.23 8.88 -1.24
N ALA A 156 -10.15 8.95 -0.28
CA ALA A 156 -9.91 9.49 1.05
C ALA A 156 -9.74 8.37 2.09
N LYS A 157 -8.99 8.65 3.16
CA LYS A 157 -8.96 7.79 4.36
C LYS A 157 -10.35 7.73 4.99
N LYS A 158 -10.72 6.57 5.56
CA LYS A 158 -12.03 6.37 6.20
C LYS A 158 -12.00 6.81 7.66
N VAL A 159 -11.00 6.34 8.40
CA VAL A 159 -10.91 6.52 9.85
C VAL A 159 -10.07 7.75 10.21
N LEU A 160 -8.93 7.92 9.57
CA LEU A 160 -7.93 8.96 9.84
C LEU A 160 -8.05 10.14 8.87
N ASN A 161 -9.26 10.45 8.39
CA ASN A 161 -9.52 11.56 7.46
C ASN A 161 -9.15 12.97 8.00
N LYS A 162 -8.96 13.10 9.32
CA LYS A 162 -8.50 14.33 9.99
C LYS A 162 -7.03 14.28 10.40
N PHE A 163 -6.37 13.14 10.27
CA PHE A 163 -4.96 13.00 10.63
C PHE A 163 -4.10 13.76 9.62
N GLN A 164 -3.25 14.64 10.13
CA GLN A 164 -2.44 15.57 9.34
C GLN A 164 -0.96 15.47 9.69
N LEU A 165 -0.12 16.13 8.89
CA LEU A 165 1.32 16.21 9.15
C LEU A 165 1.66 16.78 10.53
N SER A 166 0.80 17.63 11.11
CA SER A 166 0.96 18.17 12.47
C SER A 166 0.89 17.10 13.56
N ASP A 167 0.15 16.02 13.29
CA ASP A 167 -0.16 14.96 14.27
C ASP A 167 0.92 13.88 14.30
N LEU A 168 1.86 13.91 13.35
CA LEU A 168 3.01 13.04 13.34
C LEU A 168 3.88 13.27 14.59
N PRO A 169 4.40 12.19 15.21
CA PRO A 169 5.47 12.32 16.20
C PRO A 169 6.75 12.83 15.51
N GLU A 170 7.82 12.99 16.29
CA GLU A 170 9.15 13.17 15.71
C GLU A 170 9.49 11.97 14.81
N ILE A 171 9.92 12.25 13.58
CA ILE A 171 10.28 11.23 12.59
C ILE A 171 11.79 11.26 12.39
N ASN A 172 12.43 10.09 12.43
CA ASN A 172 13.87 9.96 12.27
C ASN A 172 14.26 9.47 10.87
N CYS A 173 13.39 8.68 10.24
CA CYS A 173 13.60 8.19 8.88
C CYS A 173 12.28 8.17 8.10
N LEU A 174 12.34 8.55 6.83
CA LEU A 174 11.29 8.28 5.84
C LEU A 174 11.69 7.07 5.01
N LEU A 175 10.79 6.11 4.85
CA LEU A 175 10.95 4.94 3.98
C LEU A 175 9.91 5.00 2.87
N ILE A 176 10.35 5.00 1.62
CA ILE A 176 9.47 5.02 0.44
C ILE A 176 9.71 3.77 -0.39
N THR A 177 8.68 2.92 -0.51
CA THR A 177 8.84 1.61 -1.14
C THR A 177 8.75 1.62 -2.66
N GLN A 178 7.84 2.43 -3.20
CA GLN A 178 7.58 2.49 -4.63
C GLN A 178 7.52 3.94 -5.10
N SER A 179 7.66 4.15 -6.41
CA SER A 179 7.59 5.48 -7.03
C SER A 179 6.16 5.93 -7.41
N LEU A 180 5.15 5.15 -7.05
CA LEU A 180 3.74 5.40 -7.34
C LEU A 180 3.09 6.31 -6.30
N ASP A 181 2.03 7.02 -6.67
CA ASP A 181 1.43 8.08 -5.84
C ASP A 181 0.79 7.55 -4.54
N ASP A 182 0.40 6.28 -4.49
CA ASP A 182 -0.10 5.60 -3.28
C ASP A 182 1.01 5.20 -2.29
N HIS A 183 2.28 5.50 -2.62
CA HIS A 183 3.46 5.34 -1.79
C HIS A 183 4.27 6.64 -1.66
N CYS A 184 4.68 7.19 -2.80
CA CYS A 184 5.50 8.39 -2.95
C CYS A 184 4.64 9.64 -3.21
N HIS A 185 3.67 9.89 -2.33
CA HIS A 185 2.66 10.92 -2.55
C HIS A 185 3.22 12.35 -2.47
N LEU A 186 3.47 12.99 -3.63
CA LEU A 186 4.11 14.31 -3.68
C LEU A 186 3.36 15.42 -2.93
N LYS A 187 2.03 15.37 -2.85
CA LYS A 187 1.25 16.35 -2.07
C LYS A 187 1.56 16.27 -0.58
N THR A 188 1.89 15.07 -0.09
CA THR A 188 2.35 14.85 1.29
C THR A 188 3.83 15.17 1.44
N LEU A 189 4.66 14.70 0.51
CA LEU A 189 6.12 14.79 0.62
C LEU A 189 6.67 16.22 0.51
N LYS A 190 6.03 17.10 -0.27
CA LYS A 190 6.45 18.51 -0.41
C LYS A 190 6.39 19.30 0.92
N PRO A 191 5.24 19.39 1.62
CA PRO A 191 5.20 20.03 2.93
C PRO A 191 5.94 19.23 4.01
N PHE A 192 6.00 17.90 3.90
CA PHE A 192 6.80 17.08 4.81
C PHE A 192 8.29 17.43 4.74
N SER A 193 8.86 17.61 3.55
CA SER A 193 10.28 17.97 3.39
C SER A 193 10.60 19.38 3.91
N GLN A 194 9.62 20.28 3.90
CA GLN A 194 9.74 21.60 4.54
C GLN A 194 9.73 21.49 6.08
N LYS A 195 8.88 20.61 6.62
CA LYS A 195 8.80 20.35 8.07
C LYS A 195 10.04 19.62 8.60
N PHE A 196 10.62 18.70 7.82
CA PHE A 196 11.79 17.89 8.20
C PHE A 196 12.91 17.99 7.13
N PRO A 197 13.60 19.14 7.00
CA PRO A 197 14.53 19.41 5.89
C PRO A 197 15.79 18.53 5.86
N ASN A 198 16.16 17.95 7.00
CA ASN A 198 17.35 17.11 7.15
C ASN A 198 17.02 15.63 7.36
N ILE A 199 15.75 15.24 7.17
CA ILE A 199 15.30 13.87 7.38
C ILE A 199 16.12 12.91 6.52
N ARG A 200 16.48 11.77 7.09
CA ARG A 200 17.03 10.66 6.32
C ARG A 200 15.91 9.99 5.54
N VAL A 201 16.13 9.74 4.25
CA VAL A 201 15.20 9.03 3.39
C VAL A 201 15.87 7.76 2.85
N ILE A 202 15.19 6.64 2.95
CA ILE A 202 15.57 5.38 2.28
C ILE A 202 14.49 5.06 1.24
N SER A 203 14.88 4.76 0.00
CA SER A 203 13.89 4.52 -1.07
C SER A 203 14.38 3.63 -2.20
N THR A 204 13.44 3.20 -3.04
CA THR A 204 13.68 2.62 -4.38
C THR A 204 14.36 3.63 -5.32
N PRO A 205 15.32 3.20 -6.17
CA PRO A 205 15.90 4.05 -7.21
C PRO A 205 14.86 4.63 -8.19
N ASN A 206 13.71 3.97 -8.37
CA ASN A 206 12.64 4.46 -9.25
C ASN A 206 12.04 5.80 -8.78
N ALA A 207 12.08 6.09 -7.48
CA ALA A 207 11.56 7.34 -6.91
C ALA A 207 12.55 8.51 -7.02
N LYS A 208 13.76 8.30 -7.57
CA LYS A 208 14.83 9.29 -7.57
C LYS A 208 14.44 10.64 -8.15
N GLY A 209 13.79 10.64 -9.32
CA GLY A 209 13.35 11.88 -9.97
C GLY A 209 12.30 12.67 -9.18
N LEU A 210 11.56 11.99 -8.29
CA LEU A 210 10.53 12.59 -7.44
C LEU A 210 11.12 13.12 -6.12
N LEU A 211 12.09 12.40 -5.57
CA LEU A 211 12.63 12.67 -4.22
C LEU A 211 13.84 13.62 -4.22
N ASP A 212 14.71 13.58 -5.24
CA ASP A 212 15.89 14.46 -5.33
C ASP A 212 15.55 15.97 -5.23
N PRO A 213 14.44 16.47 -5.81
CA PRO A 213 14.06 17.87 -5.65
C PRO A 213 13.56 18.24 -4.25
N LEU A 214 13.17 17.25 -3.42
CA LEU A 214 12.53 17.47 -2.13
C LEU A 214 13.47 17.25 -0.94
N PHE A 215 14.39 16.29 -1.04
CA PHE A 215 15.20 15.80 0.08
C PHE A 215 16.69 15.80 -0.27
N ARG A 216 17.53 16.16 0.71
CA ARG A 216 18.99 16.21 0.54
C ARG A 216 19.71 14.93 0.97
N ASN A 217 19.13 14.18 1.90
CA ASN A 217 19.73 12.98 2.47
C ASN A 217 18.93 11.74 2.07
N VAL A 218 19.08 11.31 0.82
CA VAL A 218 18.37 10.15 0.26
C VAL A 218 19.34 9.02 -0.04
N THR A 219 19.07 7.84 0.50
CA THR A 219 19.74 6.59 0.17
C THR A 219 18.82 5.74 -0.71
N TYR A 220 19.23 5.54 -1.96
CA TYR A 220 18.51 4.67 -2.88
C TYR A 220 19.08 3.25 -2.81
N LEU A 221 18.23 2.25 -2.58
CA LEU A 221 18.63 0.85 -2.43
C LEU A 221 18.06 -0.01 -3.56
N GLU A 222 18.96 -0.59 -4.37
CA GLU A 222 18.60 -1.68 -5.28
C GLU A 222 18.32 -2.97 -4.47
N PRO A 223 17.50 -3.91 -4.98
CA PRO A 223 17.27 -5.19 -4.32
C PRO A 223 18.57 -5.91 -3.93
N GLY A 224 18.66 -6.33 -2.67
CA GLY A 224 19.86 -6.95 -2.09
C GLY A 224 20.76 -5.98 -1.33
N GLN A 225 20.65 -4.68 -1.56
CA GLN A 225 21.39 -3.67 -0.82
C GLN A 225 20.74 -3.36 0.54
N SER A 226 21.56 -2.90 1.47
CA SER A 226 21.13 -2.52 2.82
C SER A 226 21.64 -1.14 3.21
N SER A 227 20.95 -0.50 4.13
CA SER A 227 21.39 0.72 4.82
C SER A 227 21.03 0.62 6.30
N ASP A 228 21.93 1.07 7.17
CA ASP A 228 21.71 1.08 8.62
C ASP A 228 21.20 2.45 9.08
N ILE A 229 20.14 2.46 9.87
CA ILE A 229 19.70 3.64 10.63
C ILE A 229 20.33 3.56 12.02
N GLU A 230 21.15 4.55 12.35
CA GLU A 230 21.74 4.68 13.68
C GLU A 230 20.70 5.25 14.65
N THR A 231 20.55 4.60 15.80
CA THR A 231 19.65 4.99 16.88
C THR A 231 20.35 5.96 17.84
N SER A 232 19.60 6.58 18.76
CA SER A 232 20.18 7.52 19.73
C SER A 232 21.17 6.90 20.71
N ASP A 233 21.15 5.58 20.90
CA ASP A 233 22.10 4.83 21.72
C ASP A 233 23.28 4.25 20.93
N GLY A 234 23.42 4.60 19.64
CA GLY A 234 24.50 4.17 18.75
C GLY A 234 24.33 2.75 18.19
N SER A 235 23.24 2.06 18.52
CA SER A 235 22.88 0.80 17.88
C SER A 235 22.30 1.02 16.47
N LYS A 236 22.07 -0.06 15.71
CA LYS A 236 21.77 0.04 14.27
C LYS A 236 20.57 -0.79 13.85
N ILE A 237 19.62 -0.16 13.20
CA ILE A 237 18.49 -0.83 12.53
C ILE A 237 18.90 -1.07 11.08
N SER A 238 19.04 -2.33 10.67
CA SER A 238 19.37 -2.66 9.29
C SER A 238 18.12 -2.67 8.43
N VAL A 239 18.11 -1.92 7.33
CA VAL A 239 17.05 -1.88 6.32
C VAL A 239 17.59 -2.46 5.02
N LYS A 240 17.07 -3.61 4.59
CA LYS A 240 17.46 -4.29 3.34
C LYS A 240 16.34 -4.23 2.30
N ALA A 241 16.64 -3.77 1.10
CA ALA A 241 15.69 -3.78 -0.01
C ALA A 241 15.55 -5.18 -0.61
N THR A 242 14.32 -5.56 -0.96
CA THR A 242 13.99 -6.79 -1.68
C THR A 242 13.30 -6.46 -2.99
N ALA A 243 13.37 -7.36 -3.96
CA ALA A 243 12.70 -7.15 -5.25
C ALA A 243 11.19 -7.43 -5.13
N GLY A 244 10.40 -6.39 -5.36
CA GLY A 244 8.95 -6.45 -5.51
C GLY A 244 8.52 -6.50 -6.99
N PRO A 245 7.35 -5.93 -7.35
CA PRO A 245 6.83 -5.99 -8.71
C PRO A 245 7.57 -5.07 -9.68
N VAL A 246 7.60 -5.43 -10.96
CA VAL A 246 7.98 -4.51 -12.05
C VAL A 246 6.73 -3.77 -12.52
N LEU A 247 6.55 -2.54 -12.04
CA LEU A 247 5.39 -1.69 -12.33
C LEU A 247 5.72 -0.74 -13.49
N GLY A 248 5.62 -1.26 -14.70
CA GLY A 248 5.94 -0.54 -15.93
C GLY A 248 6.40 -1.49 -17.04
N PRO A 249 7.18 -0.99 -18.02
CA PRO A 249 7.75 -1.85 -19.04
C PRO A 249 8.61 -2.97 -18.44
N PRO A 250 8.69 -4.14 -19.07
CA PRO A 250 9.38 -5.30 -18.48
C PRO A 250 10.90 -5.12 -18.28
N TRP A 251 11.48 -4.06 -18.85
CA TRP A 251 12.88 -3.67 -18.65
C TRP A 251 13.07 -2.61 -17.54
N GLN A 252 11.99 -2.15 -16.90
CA GLN A 252 12.08 -1.25 -15.74
C GLN A 252 12.59 -2.03 -14.53
N ARG A 253 13.25 -1.30 -13.62
CA ARG A 253 13.66 -1.88 -12.33
C ARG A 253 12.41 -2.28 -11.53
N PRO A 254 12.47 -3.39 -10.78
CA PRO A 254 11.41 -3.69 -9.81
C PRO A 254 11.31 -2.57 -8.78
N GLU A 255 10.11 -2.38 -8.23
CA GLU A 255 9.93 -1.64 -6.99
C GLU A 255 10.37 -2.49 -5.78
N ASN A 256 10.43 -1.89 -4.59
CA ASN A 256 11.01 -2.55 -3.42
C ASN A 256 9.95 -3.06 -2.43
N GLY A 257 10.24 -4.22 -1.85
CA GLY A 257 9.86 -4.54 -0.47
C GLY A 257 11.03 -4.26 0.48
N TYR A 258 10.81 -4.36 1.79
CA TYR A 258 11.88 -4.12 2.77
C TYR A 258 11.89 -5.13 3.92
N LEU A 259 13.10 -5.59 4.27
CA LEU A 259 13.37 -6.34 5.48
C LEU A 259 14.09 -5.43 6.48
N VAL A 260 13.46 -5.19 7.62
CA VAL A 260 13.95 -4.33 8.71
C VAL A 260 14.31 -5.21 9.90
N ARG A 261 15.55 -5.11 10.38
CA ARG A 261 16.03 -5.85 11.55
C ARG A 261 16.25 -4.91 12.72
N SER A 262 15.73 -5.27 13.88
CA SER A 262 15.92 -4.52 15.12
C SER A 262 17.39 -4.48 15.54
N PRO A 263 17.80 -3.55 16.43
CA PRO A 263 19.22 -3.36 16.74
C PRO A 263 19.94 -4.57 17.33
N LYS A 264 19.28 -5.40 18.14
CA LYS A 264 19.88 -6.63 18.69
C LYS A 264 19.69 -7.82 17.76
N GLY A 265 19.03 -7.63 16.61
CA GLY A 265 18.72 -8.66 15.63
C GLY A 265 17.74 -9.73 16.13
N GLN A 266 17.05 -9.50 17.24
CA GLN A 266 16.14 -10.47 17.84
C GLN A 266 14.78 -10.52 17.15
N LEU A 267 14.35 -9.41 16.53
CA LEU A 267 13.13 -9.32 15.75
C LEU A 267 13.41 -8.74 14.36
N SER A 268 12.62 -9.20 13.40
CA SER A 268 12.69 -8.76 12.02
C SER A 268 11.30 -8.59 11.42
N LEU A 269 11.14 -7.52 10.64
CA LEU A 269 9.91 -7.18 9.95
C LEU A 269 10.14 -7.17 8.44
N TYR A 270 9.32 -7.92 7.71
CA TYR A 270 9.23 -7.82 6.26
C TYR A 270 7.98 -7.05 5.86
N TYR A 271 8.16 -5.99 5.07
CA TYR A 271 7.08 -5.19 4.51
C TYR A 271 7.01 -5.40 3.00
N GLU A 272 5.86 -5.87 2.55
CA GLU A 272 5.55 -6.09 1.14
C GLU A 272 4.25 -5.37 0.78
N PRO A 273 4.31 -4.20 0.14
CA PRO A 273 3.15 -3.33 -0.04
C PRO A 273 2.03 -3.90 -0.92
N HIS A 274 2.33 -4.82 -1.84
CA HIS A 274 1.34 -5.32 -2.82
C HIS A 274 1.19 -6.85 -2.81
N CYS A 275 1.83 -7.53 -1.86
CA CYS A 275 1.95 -8.99 -1.80
C CYS A 275 2.56 -9.60 -3.09
N VAL A 276 3.41 -8.85 -3.82
CA VAL A 276 4.09 -9.32 -5.03
C VAL A 276 5.59 -9.25 -4.84
N TYR A 277 6.24 -10.41 -4.73
CA TYR A 277 7.64 -10.51 -4.32
C TYR A 277 8.42 -11.52 -5.17
N ASN A 278 9.74 -11.34 -5.24
CA ASN A 278 10.61 -12.33 -5.86
C ASN A 278 10.83 -13.54 -4.94
N GLN A 279 10.18 -14.67 -5.25
CA GLN A 279 10.26 -15.88 -4.42
C GLN A 279 11.70 -16.37 -4.20
N SER A 280 12.55 -16.40 -5.23
CA SER A 280 13.94 -16.89 -5.12
C SER A 280 14.85 -15.98 -4.28
N PHE A 281 14.42 -14.74 -4.08
CA PHE A 281 15.05 -13.81 -3.15
C PHE A 281 14.57 -14.09 -1.74
N ILE A 282 13.24 -14.15 -1.55
CA ILE A 282 12.60 -14.24 -0.23
C ILE A 282 12.85 -15.57 0.46
N GLU A 283 12.95 -16.68 -0.27
CA GLU A 283 13.21 -18.02 0.31
C GLU A 283 14.54 -18.13 1.08
N LYS A 284 15.46 -17.17 0.88
CA LYS A 284 16.77 -17.10 1.54
C LYS A 284 16.77 -16.19 2.77
N GLU A 285 15.66 -15.50 3.01
CA GLU A 285 15.49 -14.57 4.12
C GLU A 285 14.59 -15.16 5.20
N LYS A 286 14.57 -14.50 6.36
CA LYS A 286 13.65 -14.80 7.46
C LYS A 286 13.10 -13.49 8.01
N ALA A 287 11.84 -13.51 8.43
CA ALA A 287 11.19 -12.40 9.11
C ALA A 287 10.24 -12.91 10.18
N ASP A 288 10.28 -12.35 11.38
CA ASP A 288 9.36 -12.70 12.46
C ASP A 288 7.97 -12.09 12.22
N ILE A 289 7.93 -10.88 11.67
CA ILE A 289 6.74 -10.08 11.39
C ILE A 289 6.63 -9.90 9.88
N VAL A 290 5.46 -10.18 9.31
CA VAL A 290 5.14 -9.88 7.91
C VAL A 290 3.99 -8.88 7.87
N VAL A 291 4.22 -7.73 7.24
CA VAL A 291 3.21 -6.71 6.97
C VAL A 291 2.92 -6.73 5.46
N THR A 292 1.72 -7.17 5.07
CA THR A 292 1.34 -7.37 3.66
C THR A 292 -0.17 -7.25 3.50
N PRO A 293 -0.71 -6.90 2.31
CA PRO A 293 -2.12 -7.04 2.04
C PRO A 293 -2.52 -8.51 2.02
N VAL A 294 -3.76 -8.79 2.40
CA VAL A 294 -4.33 -10.14 2.32
C VAL A 294 -5.62 -10.19 1.50
N ILE A 295 -6.20 -9.04 1.15
CA ILE A 295 -7.37 -8.95 0.28
C ILE A 295 -6.88 -8.54 -1.11
N LYS A 296 -7.18 -9.34 -2.13
CA LYS A 296 -6.81 -9.02 -3.52
C LYS A 296 -7.54 -7.77 -3.96
N GLN A 297 -6.87 -6.93 -4.75
CA GLN A 297 -7.50 -5.83 -5.47
C GLN A 297 -7.37 -6.10 -6.97
N LEU A 298 -8.50 -6.08 -7.67
CA LEU A 298 -8.59 -6.47 -9.07
C LEU A 298 -9.15 -5.33 -9.90
N LEU A 299 -8.58 -5.13 -11.09
CA LEU A 299 -9.24 -4.47 -12.22
C LEU A 299 -9.63 -5.54 -13.25
N PRO A 300 -10.50 -5.22 -14.21
CA PRO A 300 -10.81 -6.14 -15.31
C PRO A 300 -9.53 -6.61 -16.02
N ASN A 301 -9.21 -7.91 -15.88
CA ASN A 301 -8.01 -8.59 -16.41
C ASN A 301 -6.66 -8.25 -15.76
N PHE A 302 -6.64 -7.56 -14.62
CA PHE A 302 -5.40 -7.18 -13.94
C PHE A 302 -5.50 -7.33 -12.42
N THR A 303 -4.51 -7.99 -11.81
CA THR A 303 -4.33 -7.99 -10.36
C THR A 303 -3.48 -6.79 -9.97
N LEU A 304 -4.07 -5.87 -9.20
CA LEU A 304 -3.35 -4.72 -8.65
C LEU A 304 -2.60 -5.09 -7.37
N VAL A 305 -3.26 -5.84 -6.50
CA VAL A 305 -2.73 -6.30 -5.20
C VAL A 305 -3.01 -7.79 -5.08
N SER A 306 -1.97 -8.57 -4.82
CA SER A 306 -2.09 -9.99 -4.48
C SER A 306 -2.69 -10.17 -3.09
N GLY A 307 -3.26 -11.33 -2.80
CA GLY A 307 -4.05 -11.53 -1.58
C GLY A 307 -3.75 -12.83 -0.86
N GLN A 308 -4.80 -13.47 -0.37
CA GLN A 308 -4.76 -14.46 0.71
C GLN A 308 -3.75 -15.59 0.47
N GLU A 309 -3.80 -16.26 -0.68
CA GLU A 309 -2.93 -17.40 -0.97
C GLU A 309 -1.45 -16.98 -1.08
N ASP A 310 -1.20 -15.85 -1.74
CA ASP A 310 0.15 -15.30 -1.90
C ASP A 310 0.72 -14.83 -0.56
N ALA A 311 -0.12 -14.28 0.32
CA ALA A 311 0.25 -13.83 1.66
C ALA A 311 0.57 -15.01 2.58
N VAL A 312 -0.20 -16.10 2.51
CA VAL A 312 0.12 -17.34 3.25
C VAL A 312 1.44 -17.94 2.74
N LYS A 313 1.65 -17.96 1.43
CA LYS A 313 2.91 -18.41 0.83
C LYS A 313 4.08 -17.54 1.26
N LEU A 314 3.91 -16.23 1.31
CA LEU A 314 4.93 -15.28 1.76
C LEU A 314 5.30 -15.54 3.22
N ALA A 315 4.31 -15.63 4.10
CA ALA A 315 4.50 -15.92 5.52
C ALA A 315 5.24 -17.25 5.72
N LYS A 316 4.91 -18.27 4.91
CA LYS A 316 5.56 -19.58 4.96
C LYS A 316 7.02 -19.53 4.53
N LEU A 317 7.34 -18.84 3.43
CA LEU A 317 8.71 -18.68 2.95
C LEU A 317 9.59 -17.98 4.00
N LEU A 318 9.06 -16.95 4.65
CA LEU A 318 9.78 -16.16 5.66
C LEU A 318 9.80 -16.78 7.06
N GLN A 319 9.04 -17.88 7.27
CA GLN A 319 8.85 -18.52 8.58
C GLN A 319 8.27 -17.55 9.62
N ALA A 320 7.30 -16.74 9.19
CA ALA A 320 6.70 -15.68 9.99
C ALA A 320 5.98 -16.21 11.23
N LYS A 321 6.15 -15.50 12.35
CA LYS A 321 5.43 -15.74 13.62
C LYS A 321 4.22 -14.84 13.74
N PHE A 322 4.29 -13.64 13.19
CA PHE A 322 3.25 -12.63 13.23
C PHE A 322 2.94 -12.13 11.83
N ILE A 323 1.66 -12.10 11.47
CA ILE A 323 1.21 -11.50 10.22
C ILE A 323 0.32 -10.31 10.59
N VAL A 324 0.67 -9.14 10.08
CA VAL A 324 -0.06 -7.89 10.27
C VAL A 324 -0.71 -7.54 8.91
N PRO A 325 -1.95 -7.97 8.66
CA PRO A 325 -2.63 -7.68 7.41
C PRO A 325 -2.86 -6.17 7.28
N MET A 326 -2.63 -5.64 6.08
CA MET A 326 -2.97 -4.25 5.76
C MET A 326 -4.10 -4.18 4.73
N GLN A 327 -4.97 -3.19 4.87
CA GLN A 327 -6.11 -2.98 3.97
C GLN A 327 -5.83 -1.75 3.08
N ASN A 328 -4.82 -1.84 2.24
CA ASN A 328 -4.35 -0.69 1.45
C ASN A 328 -5.40 -0.16 0.45
N GLY A 329 -6.33 -1.01 -0.01
CA GLY A 329 -7.46 -0.61 -0.85
C GLY A 329 -8.70 -0.12 -0.08
N ASP A 330 -8.72 -0.22 1.26
CA ASP A 330 -9.88 0.14 2.07
C ASP A 330 -9.96 1.66 2.32
N LEU A 331 -10.26 2.39 1.26
CA LEU A 331 -10.39 3.85 1.23
C LEU A 331 -11.79 4.25 0.73
N ASP A 332 -12.26 5.42 1.13
CA ASP A 332 -13.47 6.03 0.57
C ASP A 332 -13.14 6.57 -0.82
N SER A 333 -13.29 5.70 -1.83
CA SER A 333 -12.90 5.96 -3.21
C SER A 333 -14.10 6.27 -4.11
N LYS A 334 -13.88 7.14 -5.10
CA LYS A 334 -14.84 7.48 -6.16
C LYS A 334 -14.11 7.71 -7.49
N GLY A 335 -14.89 7.83 -8.56
CA GLY A 335 -14.38 7.97 -9.92
C GLY A 335 -14.56 6.70 -10.74
N LEU A 336 -14.22 6.78 -12.04
CA LEU A 336 -14.43 5.68 -12.97
C LEU A 336 -13.63 4.43 -12.55
N LEU A 337 -12.37 4.59 -12.15
CA LEU A 337 -11.54 3.45 -11.76
C LEU A 337 -12.01 2.81 -10.46
N ALA A 338 -12.44 3.62 -9.47
CA ALA A 338 -12.97 3.09 -8.22
C ALA A 338 -14.17 2.16 -8.46
N SER A 339 -15.01 2.46 -9.47
CA SER A 339 -16.13 1.59 -9.85
C SER A 339 -15.74 0.28 -10.54
N LEU A 340 -14.50 0.18 -11.02
CA LEU A 340 -13.96 -1.00 -11.70
C LEU A 340 -13.11 -1.87 -10.77
N VAL A 341 -12.63 -1.32 -9.65
CA VAL A 341 -11.85 -2.05 -8.68
C VAL A 341 -12.77 -2.93 -7.83
N SER A 342 -12.44 -4.21 -7.73
CA SER A 342 -13.15 -5.16 -6.85
C SER A 342 -12.17 -5.85 -5.91
N GLY A 343 -12.61 -6.07 -4.67
CA GLY A 343 -11.88 -6.88 -3.68
C GLY A 343 -12.24 -8.36 -3.77
N GLU A 344 -11.26 -9.26 -3.59
CA GLU A 344 -11.48 -10.70 -3.44
C GLU A 344 -10.75 -11.23 -2.19
N GLY A 345 -11.47 -12.03 -1.40
CA GLY A 345 -10.99 -12.57 -0.12
C GLY A 345 -11.44 -11.75 1.10
N THR A 346 -11.28 -12.32 2.30
CA THR A 346 -11.57 -11.66 3.58
C THR A 346 -10.46 -11.93 4.60
N ILE A 347 -10.46 -11.23 5.73
CA ILE A 347 -9.49 -11.54 6.79
C ILE A 347 -9.74 -12.94 7.37
N GLU A 348 -11.00 -13.37 7.47
CA GLU A 348 -11.40 -14.66 8.01
C GLU A 348 -10.91 -15.82 7.15
N SER A 349 -11.15 -15.77 5.84
CA SER A 349 -10.64 -16.82 4.94
C SER A 349 -9.12 -16.82 4.85
N PHE A 350 -8.47 -15.66 5.04
CA PHE A 350 -7.00 -15.61 5.15
C PHE A 350 -6.52 -16.33 6.42
N LYS A 351 -7.13 -16.04 7.58
CA LYS A 351 -6.84 -16.72 8.85
C LYS A 351 -7.05 -18.24 8.75
N GLU A 352 -8.10 -18.68 8.08
CA GLU A 352 -8.36 -20.10 7.86
C GLU A 352 -7.24 -20.76 7.04
N LEU A 353 -6.86 -20.16 5.91
CA LEU A 353 -5.75 -20.66 5.07
C LEU A 353 -4.43 -20.66 5.83
N LEU A 354 -4.13 -19.58 6.57
CA LEU A 354 -2.91 -19.45 7.35
C LEU A 354 -2.83 -20.54 8.43
N SER A 355 -3.93 -20.82 9.14
CA SER A 355 -3.95 -21.83 10.22
C SER A 355 -3.61 -23.24 9.74
N LYS A 356 -3.89 -23.56 8.47
CA LYS A 356 -3.58 -24.86 7.85
C LYS A 356 -2.08 -25.01 7.53
N GLU A 357 -1.42 -23.91 7.13
CA GLU A 357 -0.01 -23.91 6.70
C GLU A 357 0.97 -23.53 7.82
N LEU A 358 0.54 -22.65 8.74
CA LEU A 358 1.32 -22.06 9.83
C LEU A 358 0.46 -21.99 11.11
N PRO A 359 0.19 -23.13 11.78
CA PRO A 359 -0.76 -23.21 12.89
C PRO A 359 -0.36 -22.40 14.14
N TYR A 360 0.92 -22.03 14.26
CA TYR A 360 1.45 -21.24 15.37
C TYR A 360 1.60 -19.75 15.06
N ALA A 361 1.39 -19.35 13.80
CA ALA A 361 1.47 -17.95 13.42
C ALA A 361 0.25 -17.19 13.93
N LYS A 362 0.46 -15.97 14.41
CA LYS A 362 -0.60 -15.10 14.92
C LYS A 362 -0.91 -14.01 13.92
N VAL A 363 -2.20 -13.80 13.65
CA VAL A 363 -2.68 -12.65 12.87
C VAL A 363 -2.97 -11.50 13.83
N ILE A 364 -2.38 -10.34 13.58
CA ILE A 364 -2.55 -9.13 14.39
C ILE A 364 -3.17 -8.07 13.49
N GLU A 365 -4.49 -7.89 13.63
CA GLU A 365 -5.22 -6.90 12.83
C GLU A 365 -4.98 -5.49 13.37
N PRO A 366 -4.37 -4.60 12.59
CA PRO A 366 -4.14 -3.24 13.03
C PRO A 366 -5.46 -2.45 12.99
N THR A 367 -5.71 -1.66 14.04
CA THR A 367 -6.74 -0.62 14.00
C THR A 367 -6.09 0.69 13.56
N PRO A 368 -6.61 1.40 12.54
CA PRO A 368 -6.06 2.67 12.11
C PRO A 368 -5.83 3.65 13.27
N GLY A 369 -4.60 4.18 13.35
CA GLY A 369 -4.17 5.15 14.37
C GLY A 369 -3.90 4.56 15.76
N VAL A 370 -4.19 3.28 15.99
CA VAL A 370 -3.90 2.60 17.26
C VAL A 370 -2.60 1.82 17.12
N PRO A 371 -1.59 2.08 17.96
CA PRO A 371 -0.35 1.34 17.89
C PRO A 371 -0.51 -0.08 18.44
N VAL A 372 0.15 -1.04 17.80
CA VAL A 372 0.30 -2.42 18.29
C VAL A 372 1.76 -2.75 18.54
N GLU A 373 2.06 -3.41 19.66
CA GLU A 373 3.40 -3.81 20.05
C GLU A 373 3.57 -5.32 19.84
N ILE A 374 4.70 -5.71 19.22
CA ILE A 374 5.08 -7.09 18.90
C ILE A 374 6.47 -7.37 19.43
#